data_AF-A0A0G1D442-F1
#
_entry.id   AF-A0A0G1D442-F1
#
_cell.length_a   1.000
_cell.length_b   1.000
_cell.length_c   1.000
_cell.angle_alpha   90.00
_cell.angle_beta   90.00
_cell.angle_gamma   90.00
#
_symmetry.space_group_name_H-M   'P 1'
#
loop_
_entity.id
_entity.type
_entity.pdbx_description
1 polymer ?
#
loop_
_entity_poly.entity_id
_entity_poly.type
_entity_poly.pdbx_seq_one_letter_code
_entity_poly.pdbx_strand_id
1 'polypeptide(L)'
;MSETFYLNPSAKKTVAIITSSFLGTFFISRLFVYLVLGHLAPNFFLTIRGVHIHHFTYGFIILAITGIYLLIKHPAPGSHLFKWLAWFYGIGLGLSTDEFGMWIRLEDEYWVRQSYDAIIILTLILINIAFLPQLLSWIKEMIANAKEYFYRK
;
A
#
# COMPACT_ATOMS: atom_id res chain seq x y z
N MET A 1 -8.79 -22.57 25.92
CA MET A 1 -9.27 -21.25 25.47
C MET A 1 -8.30 -20.80 24.38
N SER A 2 -8.65 -20.97 23.11
CA SER A 2 -7.75 -20.65 22.00
C SER A 2 -7.57 -19.13 21.93
N GLU A 3 -6.36 -18.63 22.15
CA GLU A 3 -5.99 -17.27 21.74
C GLU A 3 -6.32 -17.14 20.26
N THR A 4 -7.38 -16.41 19.96
CA THR A 4 -7.79 -16.19 18.59
C THR A 4 -6.74 -15.30 17.94
N PHE A 5 -6.12 -15.81 16.87
CA PHE A 5 -5.13 -15.11 16.07
C PHE A 5 -5.85 -14.00 15.29
N TYR A 6 -6.25 -12.93 15.97
CA TYR A 6 -6.85 -11.76 15.38
C TYR A 6 -5.86 -10.61 15.47
N LEU A 7 -5.63 -9.95 14.34
CA LEU A 7 -4.92 -8.68 14.34
C LEU A 7 -5.60 -7.68 15.28
N ASN A 8 -4.78 -7.05 16.12
CA ASN A 8 -5.20 -5.97 17.00
C ASN A 8 -5.99 -4.90 16.20
N PRO A 9 -7.13 -4.41 16.70
CA PRO A 9 -7.94 -3.38 16.03
C PRO A 9 -7.14 -2.14 15.59
N SER A 10 -6.11 -1.75 16.35
CA SER A 10 -5.21 -0.65 15.98
C SER A 10 -4.40 -0.98 14.72
N ALA A 11 -3.91 -2.21 14.59
CA ALA A 11 -3.11 -2.64 13.44
C ALA A 11 -3.98 -2.73 12.17
N LYS A 12 -5.22 -3.22 12.26
CA LYS A 12 -6.17 -3.16 11.13
C LYS A 12 -6.43 -1.73 10.66
N LYS A 13 -6.63 -0.79 11.60
CA LYS A 13 -6.80 0.63 11.28
C LYS A 13 -5.58 1.20 10.57
N THR A 14 -4.37 0.85 11.02
CA THR A 14 -3.12 1.24 10.37
C THR A 14 -3.05 0.74 8.93
N VAL A 15 -3.33 -0.55 8.71
CA VAL A 15 -3.34 -1.13 7.36
C VAL A 15 -4.38 -0.42 6.49
N ALA A 16 -5.59 -0.15 7.01
CA ALA A 16 -6.61 0.58 6.27
C ALA A 16 -6.17 1.99 5.86
N ILE A 17 -5.45 2.72 6.73
CA ILE A 17 -4.89 4.05 6.42
C ILE A 17 -3.82 3.94 5.33
N ILE A 18 -2.91 2.97 5.43
CA ILE A 18 -1.86 2.74 4.42
C ILE A 18 -2.52 2.41 3.08
N THR A 19 -3.44 1.45 3.03
CA THR A 19 -4.08 1.02 1.80
C THR A 19 -4.90 2.14 1.15
N SER A 20 -5.65 2.92 1.93
CA SER A 20 -6.48 4.01 1.37
C SER A 20 -5.64 5.15 0.81
N SER A 21 -4.59 5.56 1.51
CA SER A 21 -3.66 6.59 1.03
C SER A 21 -2.83 6.12 -0.16
N PHE A 22 -2.40 4.85 -0.15
CA PHE A 22 -1.74 4.19 -1.27
C PHE A 22 -2.58 4.22 -2.55
N LEU A 23 -3.79 3.67 -2.50
CA LEU A 23 -4.69 3.61 -3.66
C LEU A 23 -5.14 5.00 -4.12
N GLY A 24 -5.44 5.89 -3.16
CA GLY A 24 -5.79 7.27 -3.45
C GLY A 24 -4.65 8.00 -4.16
N THR A 25 -3.42 7.82 -3.70
CA THR A 25 -2.24 8.43 -4.33
C THR A 25 -2.00 7.87 -5.73
N PHE A 26 -2.04 6.55 -5.92
CA PHE A 26 -1.95 5.93 -7.25
C PHE A 26 -3.00 6.52 -8.21
N PHE A 27 -4.27 6.60 -7.77
CA PHE A 27 -5.34 7.15 -8.59
C PHE A 27 -5.10 8.62 -8.95
N ILE A 28 -4.71 9.45 -7.96
CA ILE A 28 -4.44 10.88 -8.17
C ILE A 28 -3.24 11.07 -9.10
N SER A 29 -2.14 10.36 -8.90
CA SER A 29 -0.95 10.41 -9.75
C SER A 29 -1.29 10.02 -11.18
N ARG A 30 -2.02 8.91 -11.37
CA ARG A 30 -2.41 8.45 -12.70
C ARG A 30 -3.35 9.42 -13.40
N LEU A 31 -4.34 9.95 -12.67
CA LEU A 31 -5.24 10.97 -13.18
C LEU A 31 -4.48 12.21 -13.60
N PHE A 32 -3.52 12.65 -12.77
CA PHE A 32 -2.71 13.81 -13.04
C PHE A 32 -1.88 13.66 -14.31
N VAL A 33 -1.24 12.50 -14.53
CA VAL A 33 -0.53 12.20 -15.78
C VAL A 33 -1.47 12.32 -16.98
N TYR A 34 -2.71 11.81 -16.89
CA TYR A 34 -3.69 11.97 -17.97
C TYR A 34 -4.09 13.42 -18.22
N LEU A 35 -4.25 14.22 -17.17
CA LEU A 35 -4.58 15.64 -17.32
C LEU A 35 -3.43 16.42 -17.97
N VAL A 36 -2.18 16.12 -17.62
CA VAL A 36 -1.00 16.75 -18.23
C VAL A 36 -0.88 16.35 -19.69
N LEU A 37 -1.00 15.05 -20.02
CA LEU A 37 -0.96 14.55 -21.40
C LEU A 37 -2.12 15.07 -22.25
N GLY A 38 -3.29 15.31 -21.64
CA GLY A 38 -4.45 15.91 -22.29
C GLY A 38 -4.41 17.44 -22.39
N HIS A 39 -3.32 18.08 -21.96
CA HIS A 39 -3.17 19.55 -21.90
C HIS A 39 -4.22 20.26 -21.03
N LEU A 40 -4.82 19.55 -20.07
CA LEU A 40 -5.81 20.06 -19.12
C LEU A 40 -5.19 20.51 -17.79
N ALA A 41 -3.91 20.20 -17.55
CA ALA A 41 -3.16 20.62 -16.39
C ALA A 41 -1.78 21.17 -16.78
N PRO A 42 -1.18 22.05 -15.95
CA PRO A 42 0.18 22.54 -16.18
C PRO A 42 1.17 21.37 -16.17
N ASN A 43 2.26 21.51 -16.93
CA ASN A 43 3.33 20.54 -16.89
C ASN A 43 4.16 20.72 -15.59
N PHE A 44 4.11 19.72 -14.71
CA PHE A 44 4.90 19.66 -13.47
C PHE A 44 6.06 18.67 -13.54
N PHE A 45 6.44 18.20 -14.74
CA PHE A 45 7.62 17.35 -14.90
C PHE A 45 8.88 18.13 -14.48
N LEU A 46 9.61 17.56 -13.52
CA LEU A 46 10.86 18.14 -13.05
C LEU A 46 12.00 17.63 -13.94
N THR A 47 12.73 18.55 -14.55
CA THR A 47 13.94 18.21 -15.33
C THR A 47 15.13 18.96 -14.75
N ILE A 48 16.16 18.23 -14.34
CA ILE A 48 17.40 18.81 -13.82
C ILE A 48 18.54 18.40 -14.74
N ARG A 49 19.19 19.38 -15.37
CA ARG A 49 20.33 19.17 -16.29
C ARG A 49 20.03 18.15 -17.41
N GLY A 50 18.81 18.19 -17.95
CA GLY A 50 18.35 17.28 -19.01
C GLY A 50 17.88 15.90 -18.54
N VAL A 51 17.88 15.63 -17.22
CA VAL A 51 17.35 14.39 -16.64
C VAL A 51 15.94 14.63 -16.13
N HIS A 52 14.98 13.88 -16.67
CA HIS A 52 13.61 13.86 -16.17
C HIS A 52 13.53 13.11 -14.84
N ILE A 53 13.04 13.78 -13.81
CA ILE A 53 12.78 13.22 -12.50
C ILE A 53 11.33 12.80 -12.44
N HIS A 54 11.16 11.48 -12.43
CA HIS A 54 9.89 10.81 -12.26
C HIS A 54 9.36 10.94 -10.83
N HIS A 55 8.03 10.94 -10.67
CA HIS A 55 7.42 11.12 -9.36
C HIS A 55 7.59 9.91 -8.44
N PHE A 56 7.97 8.74 -8.96
CA PHE A 56 8.41 7.64 -8.11
C PHE A 56 9.53 8.06 -7.15
N THR A 57 10.43 8.97 -7.59
CA THR A 57 11.55 9.48 -6.77
C THR A 57 11.05 10.14 -5.49
N TYR A 58 9.99 10.95 -5.59
CA TYR A 58 9.36 11.57 -4.43
C TYR A 58 8.76 10.50 -3.51
N GLY A 59 8.17 9.45 -4.09
CA GLY A 59 7.69 8.29 -3.35
C GLY A 59 8.78 7.64 -2.49
N PHE A 60 9.96 7.38 -3.06
CA PHE A 60 11.10 6.83 -2.31
C PHE A 60 11.58 7.75 -1.20
N ILE A 61 11.68 9.06 -1.45
CA ILE A 61 12.08 10.03 -0.43
C ILE A 61 11.10 10.02 0.75
N ILE A 62 9.79 10.03 0.46
CA ILE A 62 8.74 9.96 1.49
C ILE A 62 8.84 8.65 2.28
N LEU A 63 9.01 7.51 1.60
CA LEU A 63 9.19 6.21 2.25
C LEU A 63 10.43 6.18 3.16
N ALA A 64 11.57 6.70 2.68
CA ALA A 64 12.82 6.74 3.43
C ALA A 64 12.71 7.61 4.68
N ILE A 65 12.15 8.82 4.55
CA ILE A 65 11.93 9.75 5.67
C ILE A 65 10.93 9.16 6.67
N THR A 66 9.84 8.58 6.18
CA THR A 66 8.83 7.96 7.05
C THR A 66 9.40 6.76 7.79
N GLY A 67 10.16 5.91 7.09
CA GLY A 67 10.82 4.73 7.65
C GLY A 67 11.84 5.09 8.72
N ILE A 68 12.76 6.03 8.43
CA ILE A 68 13.77 6.45 9.42
C ILE A 68 13.10 7.11 10.64
N TYR A 69 12.03 7.88 10.43
CA TYR A 69 11.31 8.49 11.54
C TYR A 69 10.64 7.43 12.43
N LEU A 70 10.01 6.41 11.84
CA LEU A 70 9.43 5.28 12.57
C LEU A 70 10.49 4.50 13.37
N LEU A 71 11.68 4.32 12.80
CA LEU A 71 12.81 3.65 13.44
C LEU A 71 13.44 4.46 14.58
N ILE A 72 13.45 5.79 14.51
CA ILE A 72 14.06 6.63 15.55
C ILE A 72 13.06 6.92 16.68
N LYS A 73 11.81 7.24 16.33
CA LYS A 73 10.85 7.79 17.30
C LYS A 73 9.94 6.74 17.93
N HIS A 74 9.81 5.56 17.32
CA HIS A 74 8.94 4.48 17.80
C HIS A 74 7.59 4.97 18.37
N PRO A 75 6.80 5.76 17.61
CA PRO A 75 5.59 6.34 18.15
C PRO A 75 4.60 5.25 18.56
N ALA A 76 3.89 5.47 19.67
CA ALA A 76 2.94 4.49 20.20
C ALA A 76 1.91 4.08 19.13
N PRO A 77 1.64 2.78 18.95
CA PRO A 77 0.62 2.30 18.03
C PRO A 77 -0.73 2.99 18.27
N GLY A 78 -1.34 3.50 17.20
CA GLY A 78 -2.64 4.19 17.27
C GLY A 78 -2.59 5.67 17.68
N SER A 79 -1.42 6.20 18.07
CA SER A 79 -1.22 7.65 18.27
C SER A 79 -1.48 8.44 16.98
N HIS A 80 -1.78 9.74 17.13
CA HIS A 80 -2.03 10.60 15.96
C HIS A 80 -0.81 10.69 15.03
N LEU A 81 0.39 10.81 15.61
CA LEU A 81 1.65 10.80 14.88
C LEU A 81 1.86 9.47 14.11
N PHE A 82 1.60 8.33 14.74
CA PHE A 82 1.70 7.03 14.07
C PHE A 82 0.74 6.92 12.88
N LYS A 83 -0.48 7.45 13.01
CA LYS A 83 -1.46 7.48 11.90
C LYS A 83 -1.00 8.37 10.75
N TRP A 84 -0.40 9.53 11.03
CA TRP A 84 0.19 10.38 10.00
C TRP A 84 1.34 9.70 9.27
N LEU A 85 2.24 9.04 10.00
CA LEU A 85 3.34 8.29 9.40
C LEU A 85 2.82 7.12 8.56
N ALA A 86 1.79 6.41 9.00
CA ALA A 86 1.13 5.37 8.20
C ALA A 86 0.52 5.94 6.92
N TRP A 87 -0.07 7.14 6.98
CA TRP A 87 -0.61 7.83 5.81
C TRP A 87 0.48 8.27 4.82
N PHE A 88 1.58 8.88 5.31
CA PHE A 88 2.73 9.22 4.47
C PHE A 88 3.40 7.97 3.88
N TYR A 89 3.47 6.88 4.63
CA TYR A 89 3.97 5.61 4.12
C TYR A 89 3.14 5.14 2.92
N GLY A 90 1.80 5.18 3.02
CA GLY A 90 0.93 4.83 1.90
C GLY A 90 1.08 5.77 0.69
N ILE A 91 1.24 7.08 0.92
CA ILE A 91 1.54 8.05 -0.17
C ILE A 91 2.85 7.68 -0.88
N GLY A 92 3.91 7.47 -0.10
CA GLY A 92 5.21 7.12 -0.65
C GLY A 92 5.15 5.84 -1.46
N LEU A 93 4.43 4.85 -0.94
CA LEU A 93 4.16 3.59 -1.64
C LEU A 93 3.45 3.85 -2.97
N GLY A 94 2.35 4.62 -2.97
CA GLY A 94 1.54 4.87 -4.15
C GLY A 94 2.30 5.57 -5.27
N LEU A 95 3.04 6.62 -4.92
CA LEU A 95 3.91 7.34 -5.87
C LEU A 95 4.98 6.42 -6.46
N SER A 96 5.65 5.62 -5.62
CA SER A 96 6.74 4.74 -6.08
C SER A 96 6.24 3.63 -7.01
N THR A 97 5.05 3.08 -6.73
CA THR A 97 4.52 1.92 -7.46
C THR A 97 3.79 2.28 -8.74
N ASP A 98 3.35 3.53 -8.90
CA ASP A 98 2.65 3.97 -10.11
C ASP A 98 3.51 3.78 -11.37
N GLU A 99 4.82 3.98 -11.25
CA GLU A 99 5.81 3.81 -12.33
C GLU A 99 6.61 2.51 -12.20
N PHE A 100 6.10 1.51 -11.48
CA PHE A 100 6.82 0.25 -11.25
C PHE A 100 7.20 -0.48 -12.56
N GLY A 101 6.40 -0.35 -13.62
CA GLY A 101 6.76 -0.89 -14.92
C GLY A 101 8.05 -0.30 -15.50
N MET A 102 8.28 1.00 -15.32
CA MET A 102 9.50 1.68 -15.74
C MET A 102 10.72 1.21 -14.95
N TRP A 103 10.54 0.82 -13.68
CA TRP A 103 11.62 0.27 -12.86
C TRP A 103 12.17 -1.04 -13.41
N ILE A 104 11.26 -1.94 -13.81
CA ILE A 104 11.65 -3.26 -14.30
C ILE A 104 12.17 -3.19 -15.74
N ARG A 105 11.58 -2.32 -16.57
CA ARG A 105 11.97 -2.20 -17.98
C ARG A 105 13.12 -1.24 -18.22
N LEU A 106 13.38 -0.32 -17.28
CA LEU A 106 14.32 0.80 -17.43
C LEU A 106 14.03 1.66 -18.67
N GLU A 107 12.74 1.79 -18.99
CA GLU A 107 12.23 2.53 -20.14
C GLU A 107 11.17 3.54 -19.66
N ASP A 108 11.13 4.72 -20.29
CA ASP A 108 10.16 5.79 -20.00
C ASP A 108 8.82 5.50 -20.69
N GLU A 109 8.21 4.37 -20.32
CA GLU A 109 6.91 3.93 -20.79
C GLU A 109 5.89 3.96 -19.65
N TYR A 110 4.94 4.89 -19.69
CA TYR A 110 3.87 4.99 -18.68
C TYR A 110 2.84 3.86 -18.77
N TRP A 111 2.81 3.14 -19.89
CA TRP A 111 1.75 2.21 -20.28
C TRP A 111 2.15 0.75 -20.11
N VAL A 112 2.79 0.47 -18.99
CA VAL A 112 3.34 -0.85 -18.70
C VAL A 112 2.38 -1.60 -17.77
N ARG A 113 1.86 -2.73 -18.23
CA ARG A 113 0.94 -3.61 -17.48
C ARG A 113 1.48 -3.95 -16.08
N GLN A 114 2.79 -4.07 -15.96
CA GLN A 114 3.50 -4.39 -14.72
C GLN A 114 3.26 -3.37 -13.60
N SER A 115 3.00 -2.09 -13.91
CA SER A 115 2.58 -1.12 -12.88
C SER A 115 1.25 -1.52 -12.25
N TYR A 116 0.26 -1.90 -13.07
CA TYR A 116 -1.04 -2.35 -12.58
C TYR A 116 -0.94 -3.68 -11.84
N ASP A 117 -0.12 -4.62 -12.33
CA ASP A 117 0.14 -5.89 -11.64
C ASP A 117 0.73 -5.63 -10.24
N ALA A 118 1.69 -4.71 -10.12
CA ALA A 118 2.28 -4.34 -8.83
C ALA A 118 1.26 -3.70 -7.87
N ILE A 119 0.42 -2.78 -8.37
CA ILE A 119 -0.65 -2.17 -7.56
C ILE A 119 -1.62 -3.24 -7.04
N ILE A 120 -2.05 -4.17 -7.91
CA ILE A 120 -2.96 -5.25 -7.53
C ILE A 120 -2.30 -6.16 -6.48
N ILE A 121 -1.08 -6.63 -6.73
CA ILE A 121 -0.35 -7.53 -5.84
C ILE A 121 -0.16 -6.86 -4.46
N LEU A 122 0.29 -5.60 -4.42
CA LEU A 122 0.50 -4.89 -3.15
C LEU A 122 -0.82 -4.65 -2.41
N THR A 123 -1.90 -4.32 -3.13
CA THR A 123 -3.23 -4.20 -2.54
C THR A 123 -3.67 -5.50 -1.89
N LEU A 124 -3.51 -6.62 -2.62
CA LEU A 124 -3.85 -7.95 -2.11
C LEU A 124 -3.00 -8.31 -0.89
N ILE A 125 -1.70 -8.01 -0.90
CA ILE A 125 -0.82 -8.24 0.26
C ILE A 125 -1.31 -7.44 1.47
N LEU A 126 -1.57 -6.14 1.32
CA LEU A 126 -2.02 -5.29 2.42
C LEU A 126 -3.38 -5.76 2.98
N ILE A 127 -4.33 -6.10 2.12
CA ILE A 127 -5.63 -6.64 2.55
C ILE A 127 -5.43 -7.98 3.27
N ASN A 128 -4.60 -8.89 2.73
CA ASN A 128 -4.33 -10.16 3.38
C ASN A 128 -3.66 -9.97 4.74
N ILE A 129 -2.74 -9.01 4.89
CA ILE A 129 -2.19 -8.68 6.21
C ILE A 129 -3.35 -8.38 7.17
N ALA A 130 -4.31 -7.54 6.81
CA ALA A 130 -5.43 -7.18 7.69
C ALA A 130 -6.42 -8.31 8.02
N PHE A 131 -6.64 -9.26 7.11
CA PHE A 131 -7.77 -10.22 7.17
C PHE A 131 -7.38 -11.71 7.19
N LEU A 132 -6.16 -12.09 6.81
CA LEU A 132 -5.71 -13.48 6.80
C LEU A 132 -5.84 -14.17 8.18
N PRO A 133 -5.52 -13.51 9.32
CA PRO A 133 -5.69 -14.12 10.63
C PRO A 133 -7.16 -14.53 10.90
N GLN A 134 -8.11 -13.68 10.51
CA GLN A 134 -9.55 -13.93 10.63
C GLN A 134 -10.01 -15.05 9.70
N LEU A 135 -9.50 -15.07 8.47
CA LEU A 135 -9.83 -16.13 7.52
C LEU A 135 -9.38 -17.49 8.04
N LEU A 136 -8.16 -17.58 8.57
CA LEU A 136 -7.62 -18.80 9.14
C LEU A 136 -8.37 -19.26 10.39
N SER A 137 -8.81 -18.34 11.26
CA SER A 137 -9.62 -18.70 12.43
C SER A 137 -10.98 -19.25 12.01
N TRP A 138 -11.65 -18.58 11.07
CA TRP A 138 -12.93 -19.04 10.53
C TRP A 138 -12.83 -20.42 9.87
N ILE A 139 -11.78 -20.68 9.08
CA ILE A 139 -11.54 -22.01 8.48
C ILE A 139 -11.37 -23.08 9.56
N LYS A 140 -10.60 -22.79 10.62
CA LYS A 140 -10.40 -23.73 11.73
C LYS A 140 -11.71 -24.06 12.45
N GLU A 141 -12.53 -23.04 12.73
CA GLU A 141 -13.86 -23.21 13.33
C GLU A 141 -14.76 -24.07 12.44
N MET A 142 -14.76 -23.82 11.14
CA MET A 142 -15.56 -24.58 10.17
C MET A 142 -15.15 -26.06 10.13
N ILE A 143 -13.85 -26.35 10.14
CA ILE A 143 -13.32 -27.73 10.20
C ILE A 143 -13.68 -28.40 11.54
N ALA A 144 -13.58 -27.69 12.66
CA ALA A 144 -13.92 -28.22 13.99
C ALA A 144 -15.40 -28.59 14.07
N ASN A 145 -16.29 -27.70 13.63
CA ASN A 145 -17.74 -27.91 13.60
C ASN A 145 -18.12 -29.09 12.68
N ALA A 146 -17.47 -29.22 11.53
CA ALA A 146 -17.69 -30.36 10.65
C ALA A 146 -17.30 -31.68 11.33
N LYS A 147 -16.14 -31.73 12.01
CA LYS A 147 -15.72 -32.92 12.77
C LYS A 147 -16.72 -33.27 13.86
N GLU A 148 -17.17 -32.31 14.67
CA GLU A 148 -18.19 -32.56 15.70
C GLU A 148 -19.49 -33.11 15.13
N TYR A 149 -19.96 -32.57 14.00
CA TYR A 149 -21.15 -33.07 13.32
C TYR A 149 -21.03 -34.54 12.91
N PHE A 150 -19.87 -34.96 12.38
CA PHE A 150 -19.63 -36.33 11.95
C PHE A 150 -19.39 -37.31 13.12
N TYR A 151 -18.84 -36.87 14.26
CA TYR A 151 -18.60 -37.71 15.44
C TYR A 151 -19.81 -37.86 16.38
N ARG A 152 -20.85 -37.03 16.22
CA ARG A 152 -22.12 -37.14 16.97
C ARG A 152 -23.16 -38.06 16.32
N LYS A 153 -22.89 -38.60 15.13
CA LYS A 153 -23.67 -39.68 14.49
C LYS A 153 -22.94 -41.00 14.65
#